data_AF-A0AAD5FCA2-F1
#
_entry.id   AF-A0AAD5FCA2-F1
#
_cell.length_a   1.000
_cell.length_b   1.000
_cell.length_c   1.000
_cell.angle_alpha   90.00
_cell.angle_beta   90.00
_cell.angle_gamma   90.00
#
_symmetry.space_group_name_H-M   'P 1'
#
loop_
_entity.id
_entity.type
_entity.pdbx_description
1 polymer ?
#
loop_
_entity_poly.entity_id
_entity_poly.type
_entity_poly.pdbx_seq_one_letter_code
_entity_poly.pdbx_strand_id
1 'polypeptide(L)'
;QNRNPSVAVYYTNRALCYVKLQQYDKALADCKHALELDSQSVKAHFFLGQCHLELENYEEAIGNLQRAYNLAKEQRLNFGDDIPSALRYAKKKRWNSMEEKRISQENELHAYLTKLILAERER
;
A
#
# COMPACT_ATOMS: atom_id res chain seq x y z
N GLN A 1 5.56 6.72 -29.91
CA GLN A 1 5.53 6.27 -28.50
C GLN A 1 6.82 5.50 -28.23
N ASN A 2 7.71 6.08 -27.44
CA ASN A 2 9.06 5.58 -27.22
C ASN A 2 9.04 4.62 -26.00
N ARG A 3 8.48 3.42 -26.18
CA ARG A 3 8.50 2.36 -25.17
C ARG A 3 9.92 1.80 -25.11
N ASN A 4 10.80 2.46 -24.37
CA ASN A 4 12.16 2.01 -24.14
C ASN A 4 12.25 1.40 -22.73
N PRO A 5 12.19 0.07 -22.57
CA PRO A 5 12.23 -0.60 -21.26
C PRO A 5 13.47 -0.22 -20.44
N SER A 6 14.59 0.09 -21.11
CA SER A 6 15.83 0.57 -20.47
C SER A 6 15.61 1.85 -19.66
N VAL A 7 14.75 2.75 -20.14
CA VAL A 7 14.45 4.01 -19.46
C VAL A 7 13.51 3.77 -18.27
N ALA A 8 12.51 2.90 -18.41
CA ALA A 8 11.63 2.53 -17.29
C ALA A 8 12.41 1.90 -16.12
N VAL A 9 13.41 1.06 -16.40
CA VAL A 9 14.27 0.45 -15.38
C VAL A 9 15.03 1.50 -14.56
N TYR A 10 15.53 2.57 -15.19
CA TYR A 10 16.20 3.68 -14.48
C TYR A 10 15.29 4.27 -13.39
N TYR A 11 14.04 4.60 -13.74
CA TYR A 11 13.08 5.16 -12.79
C TYR A 11 12.74 4.17 -11.67
N THR A 12 12.59 2.87 -11.96
CA THR A 12 12.37 1.88 -10.90
C THR A 12 13.56 1.72 -9.95
N ASN A 13 14.79 1.82 -10.45
CA ASN A 13 15.98 1.76 -9.61
C ASN A 13 16.11 3.01 -8.74
N ARG A 14 15.79 4.19 -9.28
CA ARG A 14 15.78 5.44 -8.52
C ARG A 14 14.66 5.47 -7.47
N ALA A 15 13.48 4.95 -7.81
CA ALA A 15 12.39 4.76 -6.87
C ALA A 15 12.80 3.86 -5.70
N LEU A 16 13.51 2.75 -5.94
CA LEU A 16 14.05 1.90 -4.88
C LEU A 16 14.98 2.69 -3.94
N CYS A 17 15.88 3.52 -4.48
CA CYS A 17 16.73 4.38 -3.67
C CYS A 17 15.89 5.33 -2.80
N TYR A 18 14.86 5.96 -3.37
CA TYR A 18 13.96 6.84 -2.61
C TYR A 18 13.17 6.09 -1.54
N VAL A 19 12.69 4.86 -1.79
CA VAL A 19 12.05 4.00 -0.78
C VAL A 19 13.01 3.74 0.38
N LYS A 20 14.28 3.40 0.09
CA LYS A 20 15.30 3.17 1.13
C LYS A 20 15.65 4.44 1.92
N LEU A 21 15.52 5.60 1.29
CA LEU A 21 15.67 6.92 1.92
C LEU A 21 14.39 7.44 2.57
N GLN A 22 13.30 6.65 2.60
CA GLN A 22 11.98 7.03 3.12
C GLN A 22 11.37 8.28 2.43
N GLN A 23 11.80 8.58 1.20
CA GLN A 23 11.29 9.68 0.38
C GLN A 23 10.15 9.18 -0.51
N TYR A 24 9.04 8.77 0.13
CA TYR A 24 7.95 8.05 -0.54
C TYR A 24 7.27 8.86 -1.66
N ASP A 25 7.11 10.16 -1.51
CA ASP A 25 6.50 11.00 -2.56
C ASP A 25 7.31 11.00 -3.86
N LYS A 26 8.65 11.04 -3.76
CA LYS A 26 9.54 10.97 -4.92
C LYS A 26 9.56 9.58 -5.52
N ALA A 27 9.55 8.54 -4.69
CA ALA A 27 9.43 7.16 -5.14
C ALA A 27 8.12 6.92 -5.92
N LEU A 28 7.00 7.48 -5.44
CA LEU A 28 5.71 7.43 -6.13
C LEU A 28 5.78 8.10 -7.50
N ALA A 29 6.37 9.29 -7.59
CA ALA A 29 6.51 10.01 -8.86
C ALA A 29 7.34 9.19 -9.87
N ASP A 30 8.46 8.62 -9.43
CA ASP A 30 9.32 7.79 -10.27
C ASP A 30 8.63 6.50 -10.72
N CYS A 31 7.88 5.84 -9.83
CA CYS A 31 7.15 4.64 -10.22
C CYS A 31 6.02 4.94 -11.20
N LYS A 32 5.29 6.05 -11.02
CA LYS A 32 4.26 6.50 -11.98
C LYS A 32 4.88 6.74 -13.35
N HIS A 33 6.01 7.42 -13.41
CA HIS A 33 6.69 7.66 -14.67
C HIS A 33 7.27 6.38 -15.28
N ALA A 34 7.76 5.44 -14.46
CA ALA A 34 8.13 4.11 -14.94
C ALA A 34 6.95 3.37 -15.57
N LEU A 35 5.73 3.50 -15.02
CA LEU A 35 4.51 2.92 -15.57
C LEU A 35 3.99 3.62 -16.83
N GLU A 36 4.24 4.92 -17.00
CA GLU A 36 3.96 5.63 -18.25
C GLU A 36 4.82 5.09 -19.40
N LEU A 37 6.07 4.72 -19.10
CA LEU A 37 7.02 4.16 -20.06
C LEU A 37 6.80 2.66 -20.31
N ASP A 38 6.56 1.91 -19.24
CA ASP A 38 6.26 0.49 -19.23
C ASP A 38 5.16 0.16 -18.21
N SER A 39 3.92 0.11 -18.70
CA SER A 39 2.74 -0.18 -17.88
C SER A 39 2.71 -1.60 -17.31
N GLN A 40 3.56 -2.49 -17.83
CA GLN A 40 3.68 -3.88 -17.38
C GLN A 40 4.90 -4.11 -16.47
N SER A 41 5.59 -3.05 -16.04
CA SER A 41 6.73 -3.17 -15.13
C SER A 41 6.31 -3.72 -13.77
N VAL A 42 6.68 -4.97 -13.48
CA VAL A 42 6.42 -5.61 -12.18
C VAL A 42 7.03 -4.82 -11.03
N LYS A 43 8.27 -4.34 -11.21
CA LYS A 43 9.00 -3.57 -10.19
C LYS A 43 8.32 -2.24 -9.89
N ALA A 44 7.81 -1.54 -10.90
CA ALA A 44 7.14 -0.27 -10.69
C ALA A 44 5.85 -0.44 -9.86
N HIS A 45 5.02 -1.44 -10.20
CA HIS A 45 3.84 -1.79 -9.40
C HIS A 45 4.21 -2.24 -7.97
N PHE A 46 5.27 -3.02 -7.83
CA PHE A 46 5.73 -3.47 -6.50
C PHE A 46 6.16 -2.30 -5.61
N PHE A 47 7.00 -1.39 -6.13
CA PHE A 47 7.47 -0.23 -5.37
C PHE A 47 6.35 0.79 -5.11
N LEU A 48 5.38 0.97 -6.02
CA LEU A 48 4.16 1.72 -5.73
C LEU A 48 3.41 1.15 -4.54
N GLY A 49 3.22 -0.18 -4.55
CA GLY A 49 2.60 -0.91 -3.46
C GLY A 49 3.31 -0.69 -2.12
N GLN A 50 4.64 -0.76 -2.10
CA GLN A 50 5.44 -0.47 -0.91
C GLN A 50 5.32 0.98 -0.44
N CYS A 51 5.38 1.96 -1.35
CA CYS A 51 5.23 3.37 -1.00
C CYS A 51 3.85 3.67 -0.40
N HIS A 52 2.78 3.12 -1.00
CA HIS A 52 1.44 3.28 -0.47
C HIS A 52 1.27 2.61 0.90
N LEU A 53 1.95 1.49 1.14
CA LEU A 53 1.93 0.82 2.45
C LEU A 53 2.54 1.70 3.55
N GLU A 54 3.68 2.33 3.24
CA GLU A 54 4.38 3.24 4.15
C GLU A 54 3.60 4.55 4.39
N LEU A 55 2.80 4.97 3.40
CA LEU A 55 1.88 6.10 3.52
C LEU A 55 0.51 5.72 4.10
N GLU A 56 0.37 4.50 4.63
CA GLU A 56 -0.87 3.95 5.22
C GLU A 56 -2.09 3.91 4.27
N ASN A 57 -1.84 4.04 2.97
CA ASN A 57 -2.84 3.90 1.90
C ASN A 57 -3.01 2.42 1.54
N TYR A 58 -3.61 1.67 2.46
CA TYR A 58 -3.57 0.21 2.41
C TYR A 58 -4.32 -0.41 1.23
N GLU A 59 -5.39 0.20 0.73
CA GLU A 59 -6.13 -0.34 -0.42
C GLU A 59 -5.35 -0.17 -1.72
N GLU A 60 -4.75 1.00 -1.94
CA GLU A 60 -3.86 1.27 -3.05
C GLU A 60 -2.62 0.38 -2.99
N ALA A 61 -2.07 0.15 -1.79
CA ALA A 61 -0.95 -0.76 -1.58
C ALA A 61 -1.30 -2.19 -2.03
N ILE A 62 -2.44 -2.72 -1.57
CA ILE A 62 -2.91 -4.06 -1.93
C ILE A 62 -3.14 -4.16 -3.44
N GLY A 63 -3.80 -3.17 -4.05
CA GLY A 63 -4.11 -3.17 -5.48
C GLY A 63 -2.84 -3.21 -6.36
N ASN A 64 -1.86 -2.37 -6.06
CA ASN A 64 -0.58 -2.33 -6.79
C ASN A 64 0.23 -3.62 -6.58
N LEU A 65 0.31 -4.14 -5.34
CA LEU A 65 1.00 -5.39 -5.06
C LEU A 65 0.33 -6.60 -5.74
N GLN A 66 -1.00 -6.63 -5.83
CA GLN A 66 -1.73 -7.67 -6.56
C GLN A 66 -1.44 -7.58 -8.06
N ARG A 67 -1.38 -6.37 -8.61
CA ARG A 67 -1.02 -6.16 -10.01
C ARG A 67 0.40 -6.64 -10.29
N ALA A 68 1.36 -6.32 -9.41
CA ALA A 68 2.73 -6.81 -9.50
C ALA A 68 2.80 -8.34 -9.47
N TYR A 69 2.06 -8.99 -8.56
CA TYR A 69 2.00 -10.45 -8.45
C TYR A 69 1.46 -11.12 -9.72
N ASN A 70 0.36 -10.58 -10.27
CA ASN A 70 -0.25 -11.10 -11.49
C ASN A 70 0.69 -10.93 -12.70
N LEU A 71 1.29 -9.75 -12.87
CA LEU A 71 2.25 -9.49 -13.93
C LEU A 71 3.51 -10.38 -13.80
N ALA A 72 4.01 -10.61 -12.60
CA ALA A 72 5.12 -11.54 -12.38
C ALA A 72 4.79 -12.95 -12.87
N LYS A 73 3.58 -13.45 -12.58
CA LYS A 73 3.11 -14.75 -13.06
C LYS A 73 2.93 -14.78 -14.58
N GLU A 74 2.32 -13.75 -15.16
CA GLU A 74 2.12 -13.63 -16.61
C GLU A 74 3.45 -13.62 -17.37
N GLN A 75 4.44 -12.88 -16.85
CA GLN A 75 5.79 -12.75 -17.43
C GLN A 75 6.73 -13.89 -17.03
N ARG A 76 6.28 -14.85 -16.20
CA ARG A 76 7.06 -15.96 -15.66
C ARG A 76 8.33 -15.50 -14.92
N LEU A 77 8.25 -14.35 -14.28
CA LEU A 77 9.32 -13.81 -13.43
C LEU A 77 9.19 -14.38 -12.01
N ASN A 78 10.33 -14.74 -11.43
CA ASN A 78 10.38 -15.26 -10.07
C ASN A 78 10.90 -14.19 -9.10
N PHE A 79 10.04 -13.75 -8.19
CA PHE A 79 10.36 -12.81 -7.10
C PHE A 79 10.38 -13.50 -5.73
N GLY A 80 10.39 -14.83 -5.68
CA GLY A 80 10.32 -15.59 -4.43
C GLY A 80 9.09 -15.20 -3.61
N ASP A 81 9.30 -14.92 -2.32
CA ASP A 81 8.24 -14.49 -1.40
C ASP A 81 8.15 -12.96 -1.23
N ASP A 82 8.89 -12.15 -2.01
CA ASP A 82 8.91 -10.69 -1.84
C ASP A 82 7.52 -10.07 -2.05
N ILE A 83 6.87 -10.37 -3.18
CA ILE A 83 5.54 -9.84 -3.50
C ILE A 83 4.46 -10.47 -2.60
N PRO A 84 4.41 -11.81 -2.42
CA PRO A 84 3.40 -12.42 -1.56
C PRO A 84 3.53 -12.02 -0.07
N SER A 85 4.75 -11.88 0.46
CA SER A 85 4.94 -11.40 1.84
C SER A 85 4.47 -9.97 2.02
N ALA A 86 4.79 -9.07 1.07
CA ALA A 86 4.30 -7.70 1.06
C ALA A 86 2.76 -7.66 1.01
N LEU A 87 2.12 -8.51 0.20
CA LEU A 87 0.66 -8.63 0.15
C LEU A 87 0.04 -9.05 1.47
N ARG A 88 0.61 -10.07 2.12
CA ARG A 88 0.14 -10.54 3.44
C ARG A 88 0.30 -9.42 4.48
N TYR A 89 1.42 -8.72 4.45
CA TYR A 89 1.68 -7.60 5.35
C TYR A 89 0.71 -6.44 5.13
N ALA A 90 0.48 -6.03 3.88
CA ALA A 90 -0.48 -4.98 3.52
C ALA A 90 -1.90 -5.31 4.00
N LYS A 91 -2.38 -6.53 3.75
CA LYS A 91 -3.69 -7.00 4.22
C LYS A 91 -3.81 -7.00 5.74
N LYS A 92 -2.75 -7.42 6.44
CA LYS A 92 -2.70 -7.39 7.91
C LYS A 92 -2.77 -5.96 8.43
N LYS A 93 -2.01 -5.03 7.86
CA LYS A 93 -2.03 -3.61 8.24
C LYS A 93 -3.40 -2.97 8.00
N ARG A 94 -4.02 -3.26 6.84
CA ARG A 94 -5.40 -2.84 6.57
C ARG A 94 -6.37 -3.33 7.63
N TRP A 95 -6.32 -4.63 7.96
CA TRP A 95 -7.19 -5.22 8.97
C TRP A 95 -7.03 -4.53 10.33
N ASN A 96 -5.79 -4.35 10.78
CA ASN A 96 -5.50 -3.68 12.04
C ASN A 96 -6.06 -2.25 12.07
N SER A 97 -5.88 -1.48 11.00
CA SER A 97 -6.43 -0.12 10.90
C SER A 97 -7.95 -0.07 10.96
N MET A 98 -8.64 -1.03 10.31
CA MET A 98 -10.10 -1.14 10.41
C MET A 98 -10.54 -1.54 11.82
N GLU A 99 -9.82 -2.46 12.44
CA GLU A 99 -10.13 -2.96 13.79
C GLU A 99 -9.94 -1.88 14.85
N GLU A 100 -8.87 -1.08 14.75
CA GLU A 100 -8.64 0.08 15.62
C GLU A 100 -9.80 1.10 15.51
N LYS A 101 -10.26 1.40 14.29
CA LYS A 101 -11.42 2.27 14.06
C LYS A 101 -12.69 1.70 14.67
N ARG A 102 -12.93 0.39 14.50
CA ARG A 102 -14.09 -0.31 15.05
C ARG A 102 -14.11 -0.23 16.58
N ILE A 103 -12.98 -0.51 17.23
CA ILE A 103 -12.82 -0.42 18.68
C ILE A 103 -13.02 1.02 19.17
N SER A 104 -12.49 2.02 18.47
CA SER A 104 -12.69 3.43 18.83
C SER A 104 -14.18 3.80 18.85
N GLN A 105 -14.91 3.44 17.79
CA GLN A 105 -16.35 3.71 17.68
C GLN A 105 -17.14 3.00 18.77
N GLU A 106 -16.79 1.75 19.07
CA GLU A 106 -17.41 0.97 20.14
C GLU A 106 -17.16 1.61 21.52
N ASN A 107 -15.94 2.07 21.79
CA ASN A 107 -15.60 2.77 23.02
C ASN A 107 -16.34 4.10 23.17
N GLU A 108 -16.43 4.89 22.10
CA GLU A 108 -17.18 6.15 22.07
C GLU A 108 -18.66 5.93 22.37
N LEU A 109 -19.26 4.90 21.75
CA LEU A 109 -20.65 4.53 21.98
C LEU A 109 -20.88 4.09 23.43
N HIS A 110 -20.02 3.21 23.97
CA HIS A 110 -20.11 2.79 25.36
C HIS A 110 -20.01 3.97 26.32
N ALA A 111 -19.04 4.87 26.13
CA ALA A 111 -18.87 6.07 26.94
C ALA A 111 -20.11 6.98 26.91
N TYR A 112 -20.75 7.13 25.73
CA TYR A 112 -21.99 7.88 25.59
C TYR A 112 -23.15 7.23 26.36
N LEU A 113 -23.35 5.93 26.19
CA LEU A 113 -24.42 5.19 26.88
C LEU A 113 -24.25 5.22 28.41
N THR A 114 -23.01 5.05 28.91
CA THR A 114 -22.73 5.16 30.35
C THR A 114 -23.11 6.54 30.89
N LYS A 115 -22.76 7.61 30.17
CA LYS A 115 -23.16 8.98 30.58
C LYS A 115 -24.67 9.15 30.62
N LEU A 116 -25.40 8.62 29.63
CA LEU A 116 -26.85 8.68 29.58
C LEU A 116 -27.51 7.95 30.76
N ILE A 117 -27.05 6.74 31.07
CA ILE A 117 -27.55 5.93 32.20
C ILE A 117 -27.32 6.66 33.54
N LEU A 118 -26.13 7.25 33.73
CA LEU A 118 -25.84 8.03 34.93
C LEU A 118 -26.75 9.26 35.06
N ALA A 119 -26.97 9.99 33.97
CA ALA A 119 -27.85 11.15 33.95
C ALA A 119 -29.34 10.81 34.13
N GLU A 120 -29.77 9.59 33.78
CA GLU A 120 -31.11 9.09 34.10
C GLU A 120 -31.21 8.65 35.56
N ARG A 121 -30.15 8.11 36.14
CA ARG A 121 -30.10 7.72 37.56
C ARG A 121 -30.12 8.91 38.52
N GLU A 122 -29.60 10.05 38.09
CA GLU A 122 -29.57 11.30 38.86
C GLU A 122 -30.87 12.12 38.75
N ARG A 123 -31.83 11.71 37.90
CA ARG A 123 -33.15 12.32 37.74
C ARG A 123 -34.19 11.64 38.63
#